data_AF-A0A956BFU3-F1
#
_entry.id   AF-A0A956BFU3-F1
#
_cell.length_a   1.000
_cell.length_b   1.000
_cell.length_c   1.000
_cell.angle_alpha   90.00
_cell.angle_beta   90.00
_cell.angle_gamma   90.00
#
_symmetry.space_group_name_H-M   'P 1'
#
loop_
_entity.id
_entity.type
_entity.pdbx_description
1 polymer ?
#
loop_
_entity_poly.entity_id
_entity_poly.type
_entity_poly.pdbx_seq_one_letter_code
_entity_poly.pdbx_strand_id
1 'polypeptide(L)' 'YRCADQAQLEAFEKGMSRFIARDVKERPVYLAESSWRLGYTQEKYPAIEFFATSDGLNRPS' A
#
# COMPACT_ATOMS: atom_id res chain seq x y z
N TYR A 1 2.45 2.16 -2.34
CA TYR A 1 1.57 1.25 -3.10
C TYR A 1 1.05 2.00 -4.32
N ARG A 2 0.41 1.32 -5.28
CA ARG A 2 -0.17 1.91 -6.50
C ARG A 2 -1.40 1.11 -6.95
N CYS A 3 -2.32 1.76 -7.66
CA CYS A 3 -3.37 1.10 -8.41
C CYS A 3 -3.58 1.85 -9.73
N ALA A 4 -3.94 1.14 -10.80
CA ALA A 4 -4.31 1.78 -12.07
C ALA A 4 -5.77 2.29 -12.05
N ASP A 5 -6.62 1.71 -11.21
CA ASP A 5 -8.00 2.13 -11.02
C ASP A 5 -8.10 3.09 -9.82
N GLN A 6 -8.44 4.35 -10.12
CA GLN A 6 -8.54 5.41 -9.13
C GLN A 6 -9.62 5.15 -8.09
N ALA A 7 -10.76 4.57 -8.47
CA ALA A 7 -11.85 4.30 -7.53
C ALA A 7 -11.46 3.22 -6.52
N GLN A 8 -10.72 2.20 -6.97
CA GLN A 8 -10.19 1.17 -6.09
C GLN A 8 -9.08 1.70 -5.16
N LEU A 9 -8.23 2.60 -5.67
CA LEU A 9 -7.22 3.28 -4.85
C LEU A 9 -7.88 4.08 -3.73
N GLU A 10 -8.86 4.91 -4.04
CA GLU A 10 -9.57 5.74 -3.05
C GLU A 10 -10.31 4.90 -2.01
N ALA A 11 -10.93 3.79 -2.43
CA ALA A 11 -11.60 2.87 -1.52
C ALA A 11 -10.59 2.21 -0.55
N PHE A 12 -9.42 1.81 -1.05
CA PHE A 12 -8.33 1.31 -0.22
C PHE A 12 -7.85 2.37 0.78
N GLU A 13 -7.55 3.58 0.31
CA GLU A 13 -7.02 4.65 1.15
C GLU A 13 -8.01 5.08 2.24
N LYS A 14 -9.30 5.15 1.91
CA LYS A 14 -10.34 5.43 2.90
C LYS A 14 -10.42 4.34 3.96
N GLY A 15 -10.40 3.07 3.55
CA GLY A 15 -10.49 1.92 4.46
C GLY A 15 -9.25 1.72 5.34
N MET A 16 -8.08 2.10 4.84
CA MET A 16 -6.79 1.95 5.52
C MET A 16 -6.22 3.26 6.05
N SER A 17 -6.97 4.36 6.02
CA SER A 17 -6.52 5.71 6.37
C SER A 17 -5.74 5.81 7.68
N ARG A 18 -6.18 5.10 8.73
CA ARG A 18 -5.48 5.05 10.04
C ARG A 18 -4.09 4.40 10.00
N PHE A 19 -3.79 3.66 8.94
CA PHE A 19 -2.53 2.95 8.70
C PHE A 19 -1.76 3.56 7.53
N ILE A 20 -2.19 4.71 7.00
CA ILE A 20 -1.50 5.40 5.91
C ILE A 20 -0.83 6.65 6.47
N ALA A 21 0.47 6.75 6.26
CA ALA A 21 1.29 7.92 6.56
C ALA A 21 1.87 8.50 5.28
N ARG A 22 2.56 9.64 5.38
CA ARG A 22 3.33 10.21 4.28
C ARG A 22 4.84 10.09 4.54
N ASP A 23 5.60 9.78 3.48
CA ASP A 23 7.07 9.81 3.53
C ASP A 23 7.61 11.25 3.35
N VAL A 24 8.93 11.41 3.42
CA VAL A 24 9.60 12.73 3.26
C VAL A 24 9.40 13.38 1.87
N LYS A 25 8.82 12.65 0.91
CA LYS A 25 8.45 13.15 -0.42
C LYS A 25 6.93 13.29 -0.56
N GLU A 26 6.19 13.32 0.56
CA GLU A 26 4.73 13.44 0.62
C GLU A 26 3.97 12.28 -0.05
N ARG A 27 4.61 11.12 -0.25
CA ARG A 27 3.97 9.95 -0.87
C ARG A 27 3.30 9.08 0.18
N PRO A 28 2.13 8.49 -0.11
CA PRO A 28 1.45 7.67 0.87
C PRO A 28 2.14 6.32 1.06
N VAL A 29 2.25 5.91 2.32
CA VAL A 29 2.88 4.66 2.76
C VAL A 29 1.93 3.93 3.68
N TYR A 30 1.65 2.66 3.35
CA TYR A 30 0.87 1.78 4.22
C TYR A 30 1.77 1.14 5.27
N LEU A 31 1.50 1.45 6.53
CA LEU A 31 2.22 0.94 7.70
C LEU A 31 1.52 -0.31 8.23
N ALA A 32 1.76 -1.45 7.59
CA ALA A 32 1.23 -2.72 8.05
C ALA A 32 1.82 -3.10 9.41
N GLU A 33 0.96 -3.54 10.33
CA GLU A 33 1.33 -3.89 11.71
C GLU A 33 2.22 -5.15 11.77
N SER A 34 2.12 -6.04 10.76
CA SER A 34 2.91 -7.26 10.64
C SER A 34 2.90 -7.77 9.20
N SER A 35 3.83 -8.69 8.88
CA SER A 35 3.86 -9.35 7.55
C SER A 35 2.59 -10.13 7.25
N TRP A 36 1.99 -10.76 8.27
CA TRP A 36 0.69 -11.44 8.11
C TRP A 36 -0.41 -10.45 7.73
N ARG A 37 -0.46 -9.28 8.39
CA ARG A 37 -1.43 -8.23 8.09
C ARG A 37 -1.25 -7.67 6.69
N LEU A 38 0.00 -7.51 6.23
CA LEU A 38 0.30 -7.11 4.87
C LEU A 38 -0.25 -8.13 3.85
N GLY A 39 0.02 -9.42 4.05
CA GLY A 39 -0.49 -10.48 3.17
C GLY A 39 -2.02 -10.51 3.09
N TYR A 40 -2.70 -10.47 4.25
CA TYR A 40 -4.17 -10.38 4.29
C TYR A 40 -4.71 -9.14 3.56
N THR A 41 -4.00 -8.01 3.65
CA THR A 41 -4.40 -6.78 2.95
C THR A 41 -4.21 -6.91 1.44
N GLN A 42 -3.13 -7.55 0.98
CA GLN A 42 -2.89 -7.83 -0.44
C GLN A 42 -3.98 -8.74 -1.02
N GLU A 43 -4.39 -9.78 -0.29
CA GLU A 43 -5.50 -10.67 -0.69
C GLU A 43 -6.85 -9.91 -0.77
N LYS A 44 -7.12 -9.04 0.21
CA LYS A 44 -8.35 -8.25 0.27
C LYS A 44 -8.43 -7.17 -0.82
N TYR A 45 -7.29 -6.61 -1.22
CA TYR A 45 -7.20 -5.53 -2.20
C TYR A 45 -6.25 -5.93 -3.35
N PRO A 46 -6.62 -6.92 -4.18
CA PRO A 46 -5.70 -7.52 -5.16
C PRO A 46 -5.28 -6.57 -6.28
N ALA A 47 -6.02 -5.49 -6.51
CA ALA A 47 -5.68 -4.46 -7.49
C ALA A 47 -4.61 -3.47 -6.97
N ILE A 48 -4.30 -3.49 -5.67
CA ILE A 48 -3.31 -2.60 -5.06
C ILE A 48 -1.94 -3.28 -5.11
N GLU A 49 -1.00 -2.68 -5.84
CA GLU A 49 0.39 -3.11 -5.89
C GLU A 49 1.17 -2.48 -4.72
N PHE A 50 1.77 -3.31 -3.88
CA PHE A 50 2.60 -2.88 -2.75
C PHE A 50 4.08 -2.97 -3.10
N PHE A 51 4.86 -1.99 -2.65
CA PHE A 51 6.30 -1.91 -2.88
C PHE A 51 7.02 -1.89 -1.53
N ALA A 52 8.07 -2.69 -1.39
CA ALA A 52 8.92 -2.70 -0.20
C ALA A 52 9.85 -1.47 -0.13
N THR A 53 10.15 -0.87 -1.28
CA THR A 53 11.03 0.29 -1.40
C THR A 53 10.29 1.50 -1.93
N SER A 54 10.79 2.68 -1.55
CA SER A 54 10.18 3.94 -1.92
C SER A 54 10.48 4.35 -3.38
N ASP A 55 11.45 3.71 -4.05
CA ASP A 55 11.68 3.86 -5.50
C ASP A 55 10.63 3.11 -6.35
N GLY A 56 9.78 2.28 -5.71
CA GLY A 56 8.79 1.46 -6.40
C GLY A 56 9.39 0.27 -7.14
N LEU A 57 10.66 -0.06 -6.91
CA LEU A 57 11.31 -1.22 -7.50
C LEU A 57 11.16 -2.42 -6.58
N ASN A 58 10.47 -3.46 -7.03
CA ASN A 58 10.46 -4.72 -6.30
C ASN A 58 11.81 -5.41 -6.47
N ARG A 59 12.72 -5.24 -5.51
CA ARG A 59 14.02 -5.93 -5.52
C ARG A 59 13.84 -7.31 -4.93
N PRO A 60 14.25 -8.39 -5.62
CA PRO A 60 14.24 -9.71 -5.04
C PRO A 60 15.14 -9.70 -3.80
N SER A 61 14.58 -10.15 -2.67
CA SER A 61 15.28 -10.43 -1.42
C SER A 61 16.16 -11.67 -1.54
#